data_AF-A0A7W6MYS4-F1
#
_entry.id   AF-A0A7W6MYS4-F1
#
_cell.length_a   1.000
_cell.length_b   1.000
_cell.length_c   1.000
_cell.angle_alpha   90.00
_cell.angle_beta   90.00
_cell.angle_gamma   90.00
#
_symmetry.space_group_name_H-M   'P 1'
#
loop_
_entity.id
_entity.type
_entity.pdbx_description
1 polymer ?
#
loop_
_entity_poly.entity_id
_entity_poly.type
_entity_poly.pdbx_seq_one_letter_code
_entity_poly.pdbx_strand_id
1 'polypeptide(L)'
;MNYSDWQIYKKGIISKRAPHIPLKVEVDELFKYFKSGCYVRWYSNFDKAESEKFYFVIKDGDFSMDTISSKTRNMVRRCISECVVQIVDYQQIARGGGI
;
A
#
# COMPACT_ATOMS: atom_id res chain seq x y z
N MET A 1 1.57 -21.18 -6.29
CA MET A 1 0.77 -19.99 -5.91
C MET A 1 -0.54 -20.47 -5.29
N ASN A 2 -1.02 -19.90 -4.18
CA ASN A 2 -2.32 -20.26 -3.60
C ASN A 2 -3.35 -19.16 -3.88
N TYR A 3 -4.45 -19.47 -4.57
CA TYR A 3 -5.46 -18.49 -4.97
C TYR A 3 -6.29 -17.94 -3.79
N SER A 4 -6.37 -18.66 -2.66
CA SER A 4 -7.10 -18.19 -1.47
C SER A 4 -6.48 -16.93 -0.86
N ASP A 5 -5.19 -16.72 -1.10
CA ASP A 5 -4.40 -15.59 -0.61
C ASP A 5 -4.66 -14.30 -1.39
N TRP A 6 -5.54 -14.34 -2.39
CA TRP A 6 -5.87 -13.20 -3.25
C TRP A 6 -7.35 -12.85 -3.17
N GLN A 7 -7.67 -11.60 -3.50
CA GLN A 7 -9.03 -11.11 -3.61
C GLN A 7 -9.15 -10.02 -4.66
N ILE A 8 -10.38 -9.81 -5.14
CA ILE A 8 -10.73 -8.64 -5.94
C ILE A 8 -11.11 -7.51 -5.00
N TYR A 9 -10.45 -6.37 -5.15
CA TYR A 9 -10.81 -5.11 -4.50
C TYR A 9 -10.72 -3.97 -5.51
N LYS A 10 -11.84 -3.27 -5.73
CA LYS A 10 -11.93 -2.16 -6.71
C LYS A 10 -11.34 -2.52 -8.09
N LYS A 11 -11.70 -3.69 -8.63
CA LYS A 11 -11.16 -4.26 -9.90
C LYS A 11 -9.66 -4.58 -9.89
N GLY A 12 -8.95 -4.40 -8.79
CA GLY A 12 -7.59 -4.91 -8.61
C GLY A 12 -7.57 -6.30 -7.99
N ILE A 13 -6.70 -7.18 -8.48
CA ILE A 13 -6.35 -8.46 -7.85
C ILE A 13 -5.25 -8.16 -6.82
N ILE A 14 -5.56 -8.32 -5.54
CA ILE A 14 -4.67 -7.90 -4.44
C ILE A 14 -4.41 -9.08 -3.50
N SER A 15 -3.17 -9.21 -3.04
CA SER A 15 -2.79 -10.16 -2.00
C SER A 15 -3.44 -9.78 -0.67
N LYS A 16 -4.04 -10.77 0.02
CA LYS A 16 -4.52 -10.67 1.41
C LYS A 16 -3.37 -10.75 2.42
N ARG A 17 -2.20 -11.23 1.99
CA ARG A 17 -1.03 -11.37 2.85
C ARG A 17 -0.41 -10.02 3.13
N ALA A 18 0.29 -9.92 4.25
CA ALA A 18 1.02 -8.72 4.60
C ALA A 18 2.08 -8.39 3.52
N PRO A 19 2.27 -7.12 3.15
CA PRO A 19 3.12 -6.72 2.03
C PRO A 19 4.60 -7.11 2.16
N HIS A 20 5.09 -7.30 3.39
CA HIS A 20 6.48 -7.66 3.67
C HIS A 20 6.77 -9.15 3.45
N ILE A 21 5.73 -9.98 3.27
CA ILE A 21 5.91 -11.41 3.07
C ILE A 21 6.18 -11.67 1.59
N PRO A 22 7.34 -12.23 1.23
CA PRO A 22 7.64 -12.52 -0.16
C PRO A 22 6.62 -13.49 -0.75
N LEU A 23 6.16 -13.18 -1.96
CA LEU A 23 5.21 -13.96 -2.72
C LEU A 23 5.67 -14.03 -4.17
N LYS A 24 5.86 -15.25 -4.67
CA LYS A 24 6.03 -15.47 -6.11
C LYS A 24 4.67 -15.27 -6.79
N VAL A 25 4.60 -14.35 -7.74
CA VAL A 25 3.37 -13.98 -8.45
C VAL A 25 3.47 -14.42 -9.90
N GLU A 26 2.56 -15.30 -10.33
CA GLU A 26 2.37 -15.67 -11.74
C GLU A 26 1.14 -14.90 -12.26
N VAL A 27 1.39 -13.71 -12.83
CA VAL A 27 0.32 -12.74 -13.18
C VAL A 27 -0.71 -13.34 -14.14
N ASP A 28 -0.26 -14.11 -15.12
CA ASP A 28 -1.14 -14.74 -16.12
C ASP A 28 -2.09 -15.76 -15.48
N GLU A 29 -1.64 -16.47 -14.45
CA GLU A 29 -2.49 -17.41 -13.70
C GLU A 29 -3.56 -16.67 -12.87
N LEU A 30 -3.21 -15.50 -12.32
CA LEU A 30 -4.17 -14.67 -11.59
C LEU A 30 -5.27 -14.14 -12.49
N PHE A 31 -4.96 -13.66 -13.70
CA PHE A 31 -6.00 -13.23 -14.65
C PHE A 31 -6.82 -14.41 -15.18
N LYS A 32 -6.25 -15.62 -15.24
CA LYS A 32 -7.03 -16.83 -15.55
C LYS A 32 -8.08 -17.11 -14.47
N TYR A 33 -7.72 -16.96 -13.20
CA TYR A 33 -8.60 -17.25 -12.07
C TYR A 33 -9.59 -16.10 -11.76
N PHE A 34 -9.10 -14.86 -11.74
CA PHE A 34 -9.86 -13.67 -11.37
C PHE A 34 -10.28 -12.85 -12.60
N LYS A 35 -11.30 -13.35 -13.33
CA LYS A 35 -11.77 -12.76 -14.59
C LYS A 35 -12.25 -11.31 -14.51
N SER A 36 -12.67 -10.84 -13.34
CA SER A 36 -13.16 -9.47 -13.13
C SER A 36 -12.06 -8.47 -12.74
N GLY A 37 -10.81 -8.93 -12.60
CA GLY A 37 -9.65 -8.11 -12.30
C GLY A 37 -9.10 -7.42 -13.56
N CYS A 38 -8.73 -6.15 -13.43
CA CYS A 38 -8.14 -5.34 -14.51
C CYS A 38 -6.63 -5.13 -14.31
N TYR A 39 -6.13 -5.25 -13.08
CA TYR A 39 -4.72 -5.11 -12.75
C TYR A 39 -4.38 -5.96 -11.52
N VAL A 40 -3.12 -6.34 -11.36
CA VAL A 40 -2.63 -7.05 -10.18
C VAL A 40 -1.81 -6.08 -9.33
N ARG A 41 -2.10 -6.00 -8.04
CA ARG A 41 -1.34 -5.17 -7.08
C ARG A 41 -0.59 -6.08 -6.11
N TRP A 42 0.74 -6.05 -6.18
CA TRP A 42 1.61 -6.76 -5.25
C TRP A 42 2.89 -5.97 -4.95
N TYR A 43 3.59 -6.37 -3.89
CA TYR A 43 4.64 -5.59 -3.24
C TYR A 43 5.90 -5.39 -4.09
N SER A 44 6.20 -6.28 -5.03
CA SER A 44 7.50 -6.25 -5.73
C SER A 44 7.50 -5.43 -7.01
N ASN A 45 6.35 -4.86 -7.42
CA ASN A 45 6.20 -4.27 -8.76
C ASN A 45 5.24 -3.07 -8.77
N PHE A 46 5.10 -2.39 -7.64
CA PHE A 46 4.39 -1.10 -7.61
C PHE A 46 5.38 -0.04 -8.14
N ASP A 47 5.34 0.17 -9.46
CA ASP A 47 5.94 1.31 -10.19
C ASP A 47 7.47 1.38 -10.39
N LYS A 48 8.22 0.27 -10.28
CA LYS A 48 9.66 0.24 -10.63
C LYS A 48 10.08 -1.05 -11.31
N ALA A 49 11.01 -0.95 -12.27
CA ALA A 49 11.61 -2.08 -13.00
C ALA A 49 12.56 -2.94 -12.13
N GLU A 50 13.04 -2.39 -11.01
CA GLU A 50 13.86 -3.09 -10.02
C GLU A 50 13.20 -2.96 -8.64
N SER A 51 13.08 -4.08 -7.92
CA SER A 51 12.49 -4.08 -6.58
C SER A 51 13.41 -3.37 -5.60
N GLU A 52 13.18 -2.08 -5.37
CA GLU A 52 13.77 -1.43 -4.22
C GLU A 52 13.14 -1.96 -2.94
N LYS A 53 13.98 -2.14 -1.92
CA LYS A 53 13.58 -2.57 -0.58
C LYS A 53 12.64 -1.52 0.00
N PHE A 54 11.33 -1.72 -0.13
CA PHE A 54 10.35 -0.97 0.64
C PHE A 54 10.55 -1.33 2.11
N TYR A 55 11.17 -0.42 2.87
CA TYR A 55 11.33 -0.58 4.31
C TYR A 55 10.00 -0.24 4.98
N PHE A 56 9.27 -1.26 5.43
CA PHE A 56 8.23 -1.05 6.41
C PHE A 56 8.89 -0.93 7.78
N VAL A 57 8.78 0.23 8.42
CA VAL A 57 9.07 0.33 9.86
C VAL A 57 7.81 -0.13 10.59
N ILE A 58 7.65 -1.44 10.71
CA ILE A 58 6.61 -2.03 11.54
C ILE A 58 7.18 -2.07 12.95
N LYS A 59 6.59 -1.31 13.88
CA LYS A 59 6.90 -1.48 15.29
C LYS A 59 6.14 -2.71 15.76
N ASP A 60 6.85 -3.82 15.91
CA ASP A 60 6.30 -5.04 16.51
C ASP A 60 6.09 -4.78 18.02
N GLY A 61 4.85 -4.47 18.40
CA GLY A 61 4.44 -4.26 19.79
C GLY A 61 3.42 -3.13 19.97
N ASP A 62 2.85 -3.04 21.17
CA ASP A 62 1.91 -1.98 21.51
C ASP A 62 2.57 -0.61 21.40
N PHE A 63 1.94 0.27 20.62
CA PHE A 63 2.37 1.65 20.44
C PHE A 63 1.38 2.59 21.12
N SER A 64 1.86 3.33 22.13
CA SER A 64 1.12 4.45 22.69
C SER A 64 1.88 5.75 22.44
N MET A 65 1.15 6.86 22.28
CA MET A 65 1.73 8.21 22.25
C MET A 65 2.55 8.51 23.50
N ASP A 66 2.26 7.86 24.63
CA ASP A 66 3.03 8.05 25.86
C ASP A 66 4.41 7.37 25.82
N THR A 67 4.62 6.45 24.87
CA THR A 67 5.91 5.76 24.69
C THR A 67 6.94 6.58 23.89
N ILE A 68 6.56 7.74 23.35
CA ILE A 68 7.46 8.61 22.57
C ILE A 68 7.71 9.93 23.29
N SER A 69 8.88 10.53 23.05
CA SER A 69 9.28 11.78 23.70
C SER A 69 8.25 12.91 23.45
N SER A 70 8.16 13.88 24.36
CA SER A 70 7.25 15.04 24.20
C SER A 70 7.49 15.79 22.89
N LYS A 71 8.75 15.88 22.44
CA LYS A 71 9.11 16.47 21.14
C LYS A 71 8.53 15.65 19.99
N THR A 72 8.71 14.33 20.01
CA THR A 72 8.18 13.43 18.97
C THR A 72 6.64 13.44 18.96
N ARG A 73 5.98 13.39 20.13
CA ARG A 73 4.52 13.51 20.25
C ARG A 73 4.00 14.79 19.61
N ASN A 74 4.66 15.92 19.84
CA ASN A 74 4.25 17.20 19.28
C ASN A 74 4.34 17.19 17.74
N MET A 75 5.43 16.65 17.19
CA MET A 75 5.60 16.51 15.74
C MET A 75 4.52 15.59 15.12
N VAL A 76 4.25 14.45 15.76
CA VAL A 76 3.21 13.51 15.30
C VAL A 76 1.83 14.18 15.33
N ARG A 77 1.48 14.87 16.42
CA ARG A 77 0.20 15.59 16.53
C ARG A 77 0.06 16.67 15.47
N ARG A 78 1.11 17.46 15.22
CA ARG A 78 1.12 18.48 14.16
C ARG A 78 0.91 17.87 12.78
N CYS A 79 1.65 16.82 12.45
CA CYS A 79 1.53 16.12 11.17
C CYS A 79 0.10 15.59 10.96
N ILE A 80 -0.51 15.00 12.00
CA ILE A 80 -1.90 14.53 11.93
C ILE A 80 -2.89 15.71 11.80
N SER A 81 -2.68 16.82 12.52
CA SER A 81 -3.57 17.98 12.42
C SER A 81 -3.54 18.66 11.05
N GLU A 82 -2.42 18.55 10.35
CA GLU A 82 -2.24 19.06 8.98
C GLU A 82 -2.58 18.02 7.91
N CYS A 83 -2.93 16.78 8.31
CA CYS A 83 -3.28 15.71 7.39
C CYS A 83 -4.72 15.87 6.90
N VAL A 84 -4.87 16.33 5.66
CA VAL A 84 -6.18 16.46 5.00
C VAL A 84 -6.38 15.28 4.06
N VAL A 85 -7.44 14.49 4.29
CA VAL A 85 -7.88 13.43 3.39
C VAL A 85 -9.13 13.90 2.65
N GLN A 86 -9.05 13.98 1.33
CA GLN A 86 -10.15 14.39 0.46
C GLN A 86 -10.22 13.53 -0.79
N ILE A 87 -11.44 13.32 -1.29
CA ILE A 87 -11.66 12.72 -2.60
C ILE A 87 -11.41 13.81 -3.63
N VAL A 88 -10.44 13.60 -4.52
CA VAL A 88 -10.09 14.54 -5.60
C VAL A 88 -10.31 13.89 -6.95
N ASP A 89 -10.67 14.71 -7.94
CA ASP A 89 -10.75 14.27 -9.33
C ASP A 89 -9.33 14.15 -9.93
N TYR A 90 -9.16 13.20 -10.85
CA TYR A 90 -7.92 12.95 -11.56
C TYR A 90 -7.36 14.22 -12.22
N GLN A 91 -8.22 15.07 -12.76
CA GLN A 91 -7.78 16.33 -13.39
C GLN A 91 -7.12 17.30 -12.41
N GLN A 92 -7.51 17.29 -11.12
CA GLN A 92 -6.87 18.14 -10.11
C GLN A 92 -5.44 17.66 -9.80
N ILE A 93 -5.20 16.35 -9.80
CA ILE A 93 -3.88 15.76 -9.57
C ILE A 93 -2.93 16.11 -10.71
N ALA A 94 -3.37 15.91 -11.96
CA ALA A 94 -2.56 16.16 -13.16
C ALA A 94 -2.12 17.63 -13.30
N ARG A 95 -2.95 18.60 -12.86
CA ARG A 95 -2.62 20.03 -12.89
C ARG A 95 -1.61 20.45 -11.82
N GLY A 96 -1.51 19.71 -10.72
CA GLY A 96 -0.59 19.99 -9.62
C GLY A 96 0.85 19.52 -9.83
N GLY A 97 1.18 18.97 -11.01
CA GLY A 97 2.50 18.42 -11.29
C GLY A 97 2.77 17.07 -10.64
N GLY A 98 1.72 16.37 -10.18
CA GLY A 98 1.82 15.01 -9.68
C GLY A 98 1.89 14.00 -10.83
N ILE A 99 3.08 13.85 -11.42
CA ILE A 99 3.54 12.65 -12.14
C ILE A 99 5.02 12.48 -11.82
#